data_AF-A0A072UES5-F1
#
_entry.id   AF-A0A072UES5-F1
#
_cell.length_a   1.000
_cell.length_b   1.000
_cell.length_c   1.000
_cell.angle_alpha   90.00
_cell.angle_beta   90.00
_cell.angle_gamma   90.00
#
_symmetry.space_group_name_H-M   'P 1'
#
loop_
_entity.id
_entity.type
_entity.pdbx_description
1 polymer ?
#
loop_
_entity_poly.entity_id
_entity_poly.type
_entity_poly.pdbx_seq_one_letter_code
_entity_poly.pdbx_strand_id
1 'polypeptide(L)'
;MMTIVDICRPSTPFPNQPMDLCFRISPCLADPARRSSSCLKLLLLVVHLIYAGVLFLFDGDLIEKTKKEPWYTALYLLLFVVTLVQYFATSVSNPGYVLDAMMEINKKNVVHTKTPETSNQPALGKNGSFVISMEGNQTGKCVAGSNATYWSKLVAELYPPASTIRTWTCTYCNVEQPPRAKHCHDCDKCVLQFDHHCVWLGNCIGQRNHCQFWWYLCEETAVCIWTGFMYISHLKAHITSVWYDFF
;
A
#
# COMPACT_ATOMS: atom_id res chain seq x y z
N MET A 1 16.52 -27.53 -41.42
CA MET A 1 16.67 -26.81 -40.13
C MET A 1 15.30 -26.20 -39.82
N MET A 2 14.28 -26.99 -39.43
CA MET A 2 13.95 -27.42 -38.04
C MET A 2 14.18 -26.23 -37.07
N THR A 3 13.17 -25.60 -36.47
CA THR A 3 12.13 -26.21 -35.60
C THR A 3 10.91 -25.30 -35.34
N ILE A 4 9.73 -25.94 -35.40
CA ILE A 4 8.59 -25.91 -34.45
C ILE A 4 7.79 -24.61 -34.27
N VAL A 5 6.57 -24.69 -34.82
CA VAL A 5 5.35 -23.94 -34.47
C VAL A 5 4.89 -24.38 -33.07
N ASP A 6 4.65 -23.46 -32.14
CA ASP A 6 3.82 -23.77 -30.97
C ASP A 6 2.78 -22.66 -30.71
N ILE A 7 1.54 -23.10 -30.86
CA ILE A 7 0.30 -22.37 -30.62
C ILE A 7 -0.05 -22.59 -29.14
N CYS A 8 0.17 -21.60 -28.28
CA CYS A 8 -0.32 -21.66 -26.91
C CYS A 8 -1.81 -21.34 -26.85
N ARG A 9 -2.64 -22.39 -26.87
CA ARG A 9 -4.04 -22.38 -26.44
C ARG A 9 -4.13 -22.26 -24.91
N PRO A 10 -5.21 -21.71 -24.32
CA PRO A 10 -5.37 -21.69 -22.87
C PRO A 10 -5.65 -23.10 -22.36
N SER A 11 -4.77 -23.63 -21.52
CA SER A 11 -5.01 -24.83 -20.74
C SER A 11 -6.05 -24.55 -19.66
N THR A 12 -7.19 -25.23 -19.73
CA THR A 12 -8.18 -25.37 -18.64
C THR A 12 -7.51 -25.91 -17.37
N PRO A 13 -7.78 -25.38 -16.17
CA PRO A 13 -7.19 -25.90 -14.94
C PRO A 13 -8.00 -27.10 -14.42
N PHE A 14 -7.33 -28.24 -14.21
CA PHE A 14 -7.83 -29.33 -13.37
C PHE A 14 -7.82 -28.89 -11.88
N PRO A 15 -8.79 -29.32 -11.06
CA PRO A 15 -8.91 -28.86 -9.67
C PRO A 15 -8.11 -29.77 -8.73
N ASN A 16 -7.07 -29.22 -8.08
CA ASN A 16 -6.40 -29.87 -6.94
C ASN A 16 -6.31 -28.90 -5.74
N GLN A 17 -7.34 -29.00 -4.87
CA GLN A 17 -7.34 -29.02 -3.38
C GLN A 17 -5.93 -28.97 -2.73
N PRO A 18 -5.56 -28.15 -1.71
CA PRO A 18 -6.27 -27.19 -0.83
C PRO A 18 -5.70 -25.75 -0.90
N MET A 19 -4.80 -25.47 -1.84
CA MET A 19 -4.12 -24.18 -2.02
C MET A 19 -5.11 -23.09 -2.47
N ASP A 20 -6.12 -23.46 -3.26
CA ASP A 20 -7.17 -22.55 -3.74
C ASP A 20 -8.07 -21.97 -2.64
N LEU A 21 -8.15 -22.63 -1.47
CA LEU A 21 -8.90 -22.10 -0.34
C LEU A 21 -8.12 -20.99 0.36
N CYS A 22 -6.80 -21.14 0.50
CA CYS A 22 -5.91 -20.11 1.03
C CYS A 22 -5.86 -18.87 0.11
N PHE A 23 -5.82 -19.09 -1.21
CA PHE A 23 -5.86 -18.00 -2.20
C PHE A 23 -7.19 -17.27 -2.28
N ARG A 24 -8.32 -17.93 -1.94
CA ARG A 24 -9.62 -17.27 -1.77
C ARG A 24 -9.72 -16.45 -0.49
N ILE A 25 -9.09 -16.89 0.60
CA ILE A 25 -9.13 -16.20 1.90
C ILE A 25 -8.20 -14.98 1.90
N SER A 26 -7.12 -15.00 1.11
CA SER A 26 -6.25 -13.83 0.95
C SER A 26 -5.73 -13.68 -0.50
N PRO A 27 -6.45 -12.92 -1.36
CA PRO A 27 -6.03 -12.61 -2.74
C PRO A 27 -4.62 -11.99 -2.81
N CYS A 28 -4.19 -11.41 -1.70
CA CYS A 28 -2.90 -10.78 -1.46
C CYS A 28 -1.70 -11.73 -1.53
N LEU A 29 -1.90 -13.04 -1.38
CA LEU A 29 -0.84 -14.08 -1.42
C LEU A 29 -0.54 -14.59 -2.84
N ALA A 30 -1.32 -14.19 -3.85
CA ALA A 30 -1.13 -14.61 -5.23
C ALA A 30 0.03 -13.88 -5.94
N ASP A 31 0.52 -12.77 -5.36
CA ASP A 31 1.59 -11.97 -5.94
C ASP A 31 2.97 -12.59 -5.61
N PRO A 32 3.76 -13.02 -6.63
CA PRO A 32 5.06 -13.67 -6.42
C PRO A 32 6.03 -12.84 -5.56
N ALA A 33 6.01 -11.51 -5.71
CA ALA A 33 6.86 -10.60 -4.95
C ALA A 33 6.53 -10.66 -3.44
N ARG A 34 5.24 -10.74 -3.13
CA ARG A 34 4.71 -10.83 -1.76
C ARG A 34 4.92 -12.21 -1.13
N ARG A 35 4.92 -13.27 -1.94
CA ARG A 35 5.22 -14.63 -1.50
C ARG A 35 6.68 -14.78 -1.07
N SER A 36 7.62 -14.19 -1.81
CA SER A 36 9.06 -14.27 -1.48
C SER A 36 9.38 -13.60 -0.13
N SER A 37 8.72 -12.47 0.15
CA SER A 37 8.93 -11.74 1.41
C SER A 37 8.30 -12.41 2.62
N SER A 38 7.38 -13.36 2.46
CA SER A 38 6.70 -14.00 3.59
C SER A 38 7.65 -14.78 4.50
N CYS A 39 8.69 -15.41 3.92
CA CYS A 39 9.74 -16.06 4.70
C CYS A 39 10.55 -15.03 5.52
N LEU A 40 10.89 -13.90 4.90
CA LEU A 40 11.60 -12.81 5.57
C LEU A 40 10.77 -12.20 6.71
N LYS A 41 9.45 -12.00 6.51
CA LYS A 41 8.51 -11.53 7.54
C LYS A 41 8.45 -12.47 8.73
N LEU A 42 8.35 -13.78 8.46
CA LEU A 42 8.31 -14.79 9.51
C LEU A 42 9.64 -14.83 10.28
N LEU A 43 10.76 -14.78 9.58
CA LEU A 43 12.09 -14.71 10.19
C LEU A 43 12.21 -13.49 11.09
N LEU A 44 11.78 -12.31 10.61
CA LEU A 44 11.80 -11.07 11.38
C LEU A 44 10.96 -11.19 12.65
N LEU A 45 9.74 -11.72 12.55
CA LEU A 45 8.88 -11.97 13.71
C LEU A 45 9.55 -12.93 14.71
N VAL A 46 10.14 -14.02 14.23
CA VAL A 46 10.83 -15.00 15.11
C VAL A 46 12.00 -14.33 15.82
N VAL A 47 12.80 -13.51 15.13
CA VAL A 47 13.91 -12.76 15.74
C VAL A 47 13.40 -11.81 16.83
N HIS A 48 12.31 -11.10 16.60
CA HIS A 48 11.73 -10.17 17.58
C HIS A 48 11.16 -10.92 18.80
N LEU A 49 10.49 -12.06 18.60
CA LEU A 49 9.99 -12.90 19.69
C LEU A 49 11.12 -13.52 20.51
N ILE A 50 12.20 -13.97 19.86
CA ILE A 50 13.39 -14.48 20.54
C ILE A 50 14.04 -13.35 21.33
N TYR A 51 14.23 -12.16 20.74
CA TYR A 51 14.86 -11.04 21.42
C TYR A 51 14.06 -10.58 22.64
N ALA A 52 12.74 -10.37 22.48
CA ALA A 52 11.86 -10.03 23.59
C ALA A 52 11.85 -11.15 24.65
N GLY A 53 11.73 -12.41 24.23
CA GLY A 53 11.78 -13.57 25.13
C GLY A 53 13.10 -13.63 25.90
N VAL A 54 14.24 -13.40 25.24
CA VAL A 54 15.55 -13.42 25.89
C VAL A 54 15.68 -12.29 26.90
N LEU A 55 15.28 -11.06 26.53
CA LEU A 55 15.29 -9.92 27.44
C LEU A 55 14.46 -10.18 28.69
N PHE A 56 13.24 -10.72 28.57
CA PHE A 56 12.34 -10.87 29.71
C PHE A 56 12.52 -12.17 30.50
N LEU A 57 13.15 -13.22 29.93
CA LEU A 57 13.36 -14.50 30.61
C LEU A 57 14.72 -14.61 31.30
N PHE A 58 15.76 -13.98 30.77
CA PHE A 58 17.14 -14.18 31.26
C PHE A 58 17.73 -12.97 31.97
N ASP A 59 17.11 -11.79 31.90
CA ASP A 59 17.57 -10.60 32.62
C ASP A 59 16.90 -10.51 34.00
N GLY A 60 17.61 -10.97 35.03
CA GLY A 60 17.15 -10.97 36.42
C GLY A 60 16.82 -9.57 36.95
N ASP A 61 17.58 -8.56 36.53
CA ASP A 61 17.37 -7.16 36.91
C ASP A 61 16.10 -6.61 36.27
N LEU A 62 15.84 -6.98 35.00
CA LEU A 62 14.62 -6.62 34.32
C LEU A 62 13.39 -7.32 34.91
N ILE A 63 13.54 -8.57 35.35
CA ILE A 63 12.48 -9.30 36.08
C ILE A 63 12.18 -8.60 37.41
N GLU A 64 13.19 -8.19 38.17
CA GLU A 64 12.98 -7.45 39.42
C GLU A 64 12.33 -6.08 39.16
N LYS A 65 12.78 -5.36 38.13
CA LYS A 65 12.17 -4.09 37.72
C LYS A 65 10.73 -4.27 37.26
N THR A 66 10.42 -5.34 36.54
CA THR A 66 9.05 -5.69 36.13
C THR A 66 8.16 -6.00 37.33
N LYS A 67 8.70 -6.60 38.39
CA LYS A 67 7.96 -6.81 39.65
C LYS A 67 7.69 -5.49 40.39
N LYS A 68 8.66 -4.57 40.39
CA LYS A 68 8.52 -3.25 41.04
C LYS A 68 7.58 -2.32 40.26
N GLU A 69 7.67 -2.30 38.94
CA GLU A 69 6.93 -1.39 38.06
C GLU A 69 6.24 -2.16 36.91
N PRO A 70 5.21 -2.98 37.20
CA PRO A 70 4.59 -3.85 36.20
C PRO A 70 3.91 -3.07 35.06
N TRP A 71 3.42 -1.86 35.34
CA TRP A 71 2.77 -1.00 34.35
C TRP A 71 3.73 -0.55 33.24
N TYR A 72 5.00 -0.32 33.57
CA TYR A 72 6.01 0.13 32.62
C TYR A 72 6.31 -0.97 31.60
N THR A 73 6.56 -2.19 32.10
CA THR A 73 6.78 -3.36 31.25
C THR A 73 5.53 -3.72 30.44
N ALA A 74 4.33 -3.65 31.04
CA ALA A 74 3.08 -3.92 30.33
C ALA A 74 2.84 -2.93 29.19
N LEU A 75 3.13 -1.64 29.39
CA LEU A 75 2.99 -0.62 28.34
C LEU A 75 4.00 -0.83 27.21
N TYR A 76 5.24 -1.19 27.52
CA TYR A 76 6.23 -1.56 26.51
C TYR A 76 5.78 -2.76 25.67
N LEU A 77 5.33 -3.84 26.31
CA LEU A 77 4.85 -5.04 25.62
C LEU A 77 3.60 -4.76 24.79
N LEU A 78 2.69 -3.94 25.29
CA LEU A 78 1.52 -3.49 24.53
C LEU A 78 1.94 -2.74 23.27
N LEU A 79 2.85 -1.76 23.40
CA LEU A 79 3.36 -1.00 22.27
C LEU A 79 4.03 -1.94 21.25
N PHE A 80 4.88 -2.86 21.70
CA PHE A 80 5.52 -3.86 20.84
C PHE A 80 4.50 -4.72 20.07
N VAL A 81 3.45 -5.20 20.73
CA VAL A 81 2.38 -5.98 20.08
C VAL A 81 1.60 -5.12 19.08
N VAL A 82 1.29 -3.87 19.43
CA VAL A 82 0.63 -2.92 18.50
C VAL A 82 1.50 -2.69 17.27
N THR A 83 2.78 -2.40 17.43
CA THR A 83 3.74 -2.23 16.33
C THR A 83 3.81 -3.48 15.44
N LEU A 84 3.81 -4.67 16.04
CA LEU A 84 3.83 -5.94 15.30
C LEU A 84 2.55 -6.13 14.47
N VAL A 85 1.39 -5.83 15.05
CA VAL A 85 0.10 -5.88 14.33
C VAL A 85 0.11 -4.86 13.18
N GLN A 86 0.59 -3.64 13.43
CA GLN A 86 0.68 -2.58 12.44
C GLN A 86 1.65 -2.92 11.30
N TYR A 87 2.78 -3.58 11.60
CA TYR A 87 3.70 -4.13 10.60
C TYR A 87 2.97 -5.08 9.65
N PHE A 88 2.27 -6.09 10.18
CA PHE A 88 1.55 -7.04 9.33
C PHE A 88 0.44 -6.36 8.54
N ALA A 89 -0.37 -5.52 9.19
CA ALA A 89 -1.44 -4.77 8.55
C ALA A 89 -0.94 -3.94 7.37
N THR A 90 0.17 -3.21 7.55
CA THR A 90 0.80 -2.40 6.49
C THR A 90 1.44 -3.27 5.41
N SER A 91 2.03 -4.40 5.79
CA SER A 91 2.68 -5.33 4.85
C SER A 91 1.69 -6.03 3.93
N VAL A 92 0.43 -6.19 4.36
CA VAL A 92 -0.64 -6.83 3.58
C VAL A 92 -1.63 -5.85 2.96
N SER A 93 -1.56 -4.56 3.29
CA SER A 93 -2.51 -3.55 2.80
C SER A 93 -2.35 -3.30 1.29
N ASN A 94 -3.45 -2.91 0.63
CA ASN A 94 -3.42 -2.54 -0.79
C ASN A 94 -2.78 -1.14 -0.92
N PRO A 95 -1.69 -0.98 -1.69
CA PRO A 95 -1.04 0.32 -1.90
C PRO A 95 -1.88 1.31 -2.74
N GLY A 96 -2.85 0.80 -3.49
CA GLY A 96 -3.65 1.52 -4.47
C GLY A 96 -3.11 1.29 -5.87
N TYR A 97 -3.32 0.10 -6.44
CA TYR A 97 -2.95 -0.16 -7.84
C TYR A 97 -3.84 0.62 -8.81
N VAL A 98 -3.25 1.07 -9.92
CA VAL A 98 -3.95 1.87 -10.95
C VAL A 98 -5.09 1.07 -11.57
N LEU A 99 -4.86 -0.21 -11.89
CA LEU A 99 -5.88 -1.09 -12.46
C LEU A 99 -7.09 -1.27 -11.53
N ASP A 100 -6.86 -1.40 -10.21
CA ASP A 100 -7.95 -1.49 -9.24
C ASP A 100 -8.81 -0.22 -9.26
N ALA A 101 -8.17 0.96 -9.27
CA ALA A 101 -8.88 2.23 -9.34
C ALA A 101 -9.66 2.40 -10.66
N MET A 102 -9.09 1.98 -11.79
CA MET A 102 -9.79 1.96 -13.08
C MET A 102 -11.06 1.10 -13.03
N MET A 103 -10.95 -0.11 -12.51
CA MET A 103 -12.09 -1.04 -12.39
C MET A 103 -13.19 -0.45 -11.49
N GLU A 104 -12.82 0.13 -10.35
CA GLU A 104 -13.77 0.76 -9.42
C GLU A 104 -14.50 1.95 -10.06
N ILE A 105 -13.81 2.78 -10.82
CA ILE A 105 -14.40 3.91 -11.51
C ILE A 105 -15.34 3.45 -12.62
N ASN A 106 -14.91 2.49 -13.44
CA ASN A 106 -15.76 1.93 -14.49
C ASN A 106 -17.04 1.31 -13.93
N LYS A 107 -16.93 0.58 -12.80
CA LYS A 107 -18.10 0.03 -12.10
C LYS A 107 -19.06 1.12 -11.63
N LYS A 108 -18.54 2.19 -11.02
CA LYS A 108 -19.36 3.34 -10.58
C LYS A 108 -20.06 4.04 -11.75
N ASN A 109 -19.37 4.21 -12.88
CA ASN A 109 -19.97 4.79 -14.08
C ASN A 109 -21.10 3.91 -14.64
N VAL A 110 -20.89 2.59 -14.73
CA VAL A 110 -21.93 1.66 -15.21
C VAL A 110 -23.16 1.70 -14.29
N VAL A 111 -22.97 1.79 -12.97
CA VAL A 111 -24.09 1.96 -12.02
C VAL A 111 -24.80 3.29 -12.25
N HIS A 112 -24.07 4.40 -12.38
CA HIS A 112 -24.66 5.71 -12.69
C HIS A 112 -25.45 5.71 -14.00
N THR A 113 -24.99 4.99 -15.02
CA THR A 113 -25.71 4.85 -16.30
C THR A 113 -26.93 3.94 -16.21
N LYS A 114 -26.97 3.01 -15.25
CA LYS A 114 -28.11 2.10 -15.01
C LYS A 114 -29.18 2.65 -14.07
N THR A 115 -28.90 3.75 -13.36
CA THR A 115 -29.88 4.45 -12.52
C THR A 115 -30.39 5.78 -13.13
N PRO A 116 -31.12 5.74 -14.26
CA PRO A 116 -32.04 6.81 -14.58
C PRO A 116 -33.46 6.24 -14.67
N GLU A 117 -34.16 6.14 -13.53
CA GLU A 117 -35.62 6.19 -13.46
C GLU A 117 -36.09 6.16 -12.00
N THR A 118 -36.07 7.32 -11.33
CA THR A 118 -37.15 7.68 -10.41
C THR A 118 -37.24 9.21 -10.36
N SER A 119 -38.27 9.69 -11.06
CA SER A 119 -38.94 10.97 -10.91
C SER A 119 -38.62 11.75 -9.63
N ASN A 120 -38.22 13.02 -9.78
CA ASN A 120 -39.01 14.18 -9.35
C ASN A 120 -38.30 15.47 -9.80
N GLN A 121 -38.78 16.08 -10.89
CA GLN A 121 -38.53 17.49 -11.14
C GLN A 121 -39.45 18.34 -10.24
N PRO A 122 -38.95 19.44 -9.66
CA PRO A 122 -39.78 20.61 -9.40
C PRO A 122 -39.45 21.69 -10.43
N ALA A 123 -40.52 22.24 -11.01
CA ALA A 123 -40.50 23.33 -11.98
C ALA A 123 -39.71 24.56 -11.48
N LEU A 124 -38.88 25.15 -12.35
CA LEU A 124 -38.30 26.48 -12.14
C LEU A 124 -38.46 27.32 -13.42
N GLY A 125 -39.14 28.46 -13.27
CA GLY A 125 -39.69 29.25 -14.36
C GLY A 125 -38.76 30.31 -14.99
N LYS A 126 -39.18 30.72 -16.19
CA LYS A 126 -39.11 32.02 -16.87
C LYS A 126 -37.84 32.90 -16.79
N ASN A 127 -37.29 33.08 -18.00
CA ASN A 127 -36.86 34.32 -18.68
C ASN A 127 -35.53 34.99 -18.30
N GLY A 128 -34.66 35.14 -19.32
CA GLY A 128 -33.53 36.07 -19.31
C GLY A 128 -32.61 35.90 -20.52
N SER A 129 -32.89 36.64 -21.59
CA SER A 129 -32.10 36.74 -22.83
C SER A 129 -30.72 37.37 -22.58
N PHE A 130 -29.65 36.76 -23.10
CA PHE A 130 -28.45 37.50 -23.49
C PHE A 130 -27.73 36.82 -24.65
N VAL A 131 -27.83 37.42 -25.83
CA VAL A 131 -27.04 37.12 -27.02
C VAL A 131 -25.85 38.08 -27.02
N ILE A 132 -24.63 37.55 -27.08
CA ILE A 132 -23.52 38.22 -27.77
C ILE A 132 -22.85 37.19 -28.68
N SER A 133 -22.85 37.54 -29.97
CA SER A 133 -22.10 36.88 -31.03
C SER A 133 -20.70 37.50 -31.10
N MET A 134 -19.65 36.70 -31.27
CA MET A 134 -18.55 37.00 -32.19
C MET A 134 -17.65 35.79 -32.44
N GLU A 135 -17.72 35.36 -33.70
CA GLU A 135 -16.75 34.75 -34.62
C GLU A 135 -15.26 34.74 -34.21
N GLY A 136 -14.59 33.59 -34.40
CA GLY A 136 -13.16 33.42 -34.15
C GLY A 136 -12.59 32.04 -34.51
N ASN A 137 -12.37 31.84 -35.81
CA ASN A 137 -11.44 30.93 -36.49
C ASN A 137 -11.20 29.48 -36.00
N GLN A 138 -11.58 28.54 -36.87
CA GLN A 138 -11.13 27.15 -36.86
C GLN A 138 -9.65 27.06 -37.29
N THR A 139 -8.77 26.64 -36.40
CA THR A 139 -7.51 25.97 -36.78
C THR A 139 -7.02 25.12 -35.62
N GLY A 140 -6.98 23.79 -35.81
CA GLY A 140 -6.39 22.84 -34.85
C GLY A 140 -7.30 21.69 -34.38
N LYS A 141 -8.20 21.16 -35.22
CA LYS A 141 -8.86 19.87 -34.94
C LYS A 141 -7.83 18.74 -35.05
N CYS A 142 -7.29 18.26 -33.93
CA CYS A 142 -6.94 16.84 -33.83
C CYS A 142 -8.21 16.08 -33.46
N VAL A 143 -8.78 15.41 -34.45
CA VAL A 143 -9.83 14.42 -34.30
C VAL A 143 -9.25 13.26 -33.48
N ALA A 144 -9.38 13.33 -32.15
CA ALA A 144 -9.15 12.19 -31.29
C ALA A 144 -10.37 11.26 -31.43
N GLY A 145 -10.13 10.09 -32.00
CA GLY A 145 -11.15 9.11 -32.35
C GLY A 145 -12.11 8.78 -31.20
N SER A 146 -13.35 8.53 -31.61
CA SER A 146 -14.42 7.99 -30.79
C SER A 146 -14.02 6.66 -30.15
N ASN A 147 -13.53 6.72 -28.91
CA ASN A 147 -13.74 5.79 -27.79
C ASN A 147 -12.69 6.03 -26.68
N ALA A 148 -12.47 7.29 -26.28
CA ALA A 148 -11.68 7.56 -25.09
C ALA A 148 -12.40 6.99 -23.86
N THR A 149 -11.75 6.07 -23.14
CA THR A 149 -12.31 5.52 -21.90
C THR A 149 -12.55 6.65 -20.90
N TYR A 150 -13.56 6.54 -20.03
CA TYR A 150 -13.81 7.53 -18.98
C TYR A 150 -12.55 7.79 -18.13
N TRP A 151 -11.77 6.74 -17.88
CA TRP A 151 -10.49 6.83 -17.21
C TRP A 151 -9.53 7.78 -17.91
N SER A 152 -9.39 7.69 -19.24
CA SER A 152 -8.50 8.58 -20.00
C SER A 152 -8.90 10.05 -19.87
N LYS A 153 -10.21 10.34 -19.86
CA LYS A 153 -10.71 11.70 -19.63
C LYS A 153 -10.35 12.20 -18.23
N LEU A 154 -10.61 11.38 -17.21
CA LEU A 154 -10.29 11.71 -15.82
C LEU A 154 -8.79 11.94 -15.63
N VAL A 155 -7.95 11.07 -16.18
CA VAL A 155 -6.49 11.20 -16.10
C VAL A 155 -6.04 12.49 -16.77
N ALA A 156 -6.54 12.80 -17.97
CA ALA A 156 -6.19 14.03 -18.69
C ALA A 156 -6.54 15.31 -17.90
N GLU A 157 -7.69 15.33 -17.21
CA GLU A 157 -8.11 16.46 -16.37
C GLU A 157 -7.22 16.70 -15.15
N LEU A 158 -6.52 15.66 -14.66
CA LEU A 158 -5.60 15.79 -13.52
C LEU A 158 -4.26 16.44 -13.90
N TYR A 159 -3.95 16.54 -15.19
CA TYR A 159 -2.72 17.18 -15.67
C TYR A 159 -2.93 18.68 -15.95
N PRO A 160 -1.93 19.54 -15.67
CA PRO A 160 -2.05 20.95 -15.96
C PRO A 160 -2.14 21.20 -17.48
N PRO A 161 -2.93 22.21 -17.92
CA PRO A 161 -3.21 22.47 -19.36
C PRO A 161 -1.97 22.75 -20.23
N ALA A 162 -0.86 23.15 -19.62
CA ALA A 162 0.40 23.47 -20.30
C ALA A 162 1.39 22.29 -20.33
N SER A 163 0.99 21.10 -19.86
CA SER A 163 1.84 19.92 -19.99
C SER A 163 1.89 19.49 -21.46
N THR A 164 3.09 19.51 -22.05
CA THR A 164 3.33 18.97 -23.39
C THR A 164 2.81 17.53 -23.43
N ILE A 165 2.21 17.13 -24.55
CA ILE A 165 1.61 15.81 -24.82
C ILE A 165 2.69 14.72 -24.68
N ARG A 166 3.07 14.40 -23.46
CA ARG A 166 3.72 13.14 -23.13
C ARG A 166 2.57 12.21 -22.79
N THR A 167 2.41 11.15 -23.57
CA THR A 167 1.50 10.07 -23.23
C THR A 167 1.96 9.50 -21.89
N TRP A 168 1.22 9.75 -20.83
CA TRP A 168 1.49 9.29 -19.46
C TRP A 168 1.23 7.79 -19.29
N THR A 169 1.49 7.00 -20.33
CA THR A 169 1.15 5.60 -20.43
C THR A 169 2.32 4.76 -19.98
N CYS A 170 2.07 3.81 -19.07
CA CYS A 170 3.07 2.81 -18.72
C CYS A 170 3.29 1.85 -19.88
N THR A 171 4.54 1.69 -20.33
CA THR A 171 4.90 0.77 -21.41
C THR A 171 4.76 -0.71 -21.04
N TYR A 172 4.90 -1.04 -19.74
CA TYR A 172 4.80 -2.42 -19.24
C TYR A 172 3.34 -2.85 -19.05
N CYS A 173 2.54 -2.03 -18.36
CA CYS A 173 1.14 -2.35 -18.06
C CYS A 173 0.16 -1.88 -19.15
N ASN A 174 0.63 -1.12 -20.14
CA ASN A 174 -0.19 -0.46 -21.17
C ASN A 174 -1.39 0.32 -20.60
N VAL A 175 -1.15 1.07 -19.53
CA VAL A 175 -2.18 1.79 -18.77
C VAL A 175 -1.83 3.27 -18.64
N GLU A 176 -2.82 4.15 -18.80
CA GLU A 176 -2.65 5.58 -18.54
C GLU A 176 -2.48 5.82 -17.04
N GLN A 177 -1.34 6.40 -16.68
CA GLN A 177 -0.94 6.70 -15.31
C GLN A 177 -1.45 8.10 -14.94
N PRO A 178 -2.19 8.24 -13.82
CA PRO A 178 -2.50 9.56 -13.28
C PRO A 178 -1.24 10.21 -12.69
N PRO A 179 -1.27 11.51 -12.38
CA PRO A 179 -0.12 12.20 -11.80
C PRO A 179 0.44 11.48 -10.57
N ARG A 180 1.77 11.38 -10.51
CA ARG A 180 2.55 10.69 -9.47
C ARG A 180 2.35 9.16 -9.40
N ALA A 181 1.58 8.53 -10.29
CA ALA A 181 1.61 7.07 -10.40
C ALA A 181 2.88 6.61 -11.14
N LYS A 182 3.42 5.45 -10.73
CA LYS A 182 4.59 4.83 -11.36
C LYS A 182 4.44 3.32 -11.41
N HIS A 183 5.17 2.67 -12.31
CA HIS A 183 5.28 1.22 -12.36
C HIS A 183 6.33 0.74 -11.35
N CYS A 184 5.97 -0.20 -10.49
CA CYS A 184 6.91 -0.89 -9.63
C CYS A 184 7.35 -2.19 -10.32
N HIS A 185 8.64 -2.30 -10.62
CA HIS A 185 9.20 -3.49 -11.28
C HIS A 185 9.14 -4.74 -10.40
N ASP A 186 9.28 -4.59 -9.08
CA ASP A 186 9.22 -5.72 -8.15
C ASP A 186 7.82 -6.34 -8.10
N CYS A 187 6.77 -5.50 -8.14
CA CYS A 187 5.37 -5.94 -8.11
C CYS A 187 4.74 -6.11 -9.49
N ASP A 188 5.45 -5.74 -10.56
CA ASP A 188 4.98 -5.68 -11.96
C ASP A 188 3.62 -4.98 -12.15
N LYS A 189 3.40 -3.90 -11.37
CA LYS A 189 2.12 -3.19 -11.32
C LYS A 189 2.31 -1.68 -11.19
N CYS A 190 1.42 -0.92 -11.80
CA CYS A 190 1.34 0.53 -11.57
C CYS A 190 0.64 0.84 -10.25
N VAL A 191 1.27 1.69 -9.43
CA VAL A 191 0.79 2.11 -8.11
C VAL A 191 0.48 3.60 -8.13
N LEU A 192 -0.67 3.97 -7.57
CA LEU A 192 -1.11 5.36 -7.42
C LEU A 192 -0.28 6.09 -6.37
N GLN A 193 0.12 7.32 -6.69
CA GLN A 193 0.98 8.14 -5.83
C GLN A 193 2.15 7.32 -5.26
N PHE A 194 2.85 6.63 -6.16
CA PHE A 194 3.90 5.68 -5.78
C PHE A 194 5.01 6.40 -5.03
N ASP A 195 5.27 5.94 -3.82
CA ASP A 195 6.40 6.38 -3.02
C ASP A 195 7.60 5.46 -3.28
N HIS A 196 7.53 4.22 -2.79
CA HIS A 196 8.58 3.22 -3.00
C HIS A 196 8.06 1.77 -2.87
N HIS A 197 8.87 0.80 -3.30
CA HIS A 197 8.70 -0.60 -2.91
C HIS A 197 9.51 -0.85 -1.64
N CYS A 198 8.83 -1.14 -0.53
CA CYS A 198 9.50 -1.39 0.74
C CYS A 198 9.90 -2.86 0.83
N VAL A 199 11.21 -3.14 0.75
CA VAL A 199 11.75 -4.51 0.87
C VAL A 199 11.46 -5.15 2.23
N TRP A 200 11.41 -4.35 3.29
CA TRP A 200 11.15 -4.81 4.67
C TRP A 200 9.70 -5.24 4.89
N LEU A 201 8.77 -4.55 4.23
CA LEU A 201 7.35 -4.89 4.22
C LEU A 201 7.00 -5.87 3.10
N GLY A 202 7.89 -6.04 2.11
CA GLY A 202 7.62 -6.77 0.88
C GLY A 202 6.36 -6.27 0.16
N ASN A 203 6.15 -4.95 0.18
CA ASN A 203 4.94 -4.31 -0.33
C ASN A 203 5.26 -2.91 -0.88
N CYS A 204 4.49 -2.45 -1.86
CA CYS A 204 4.56 -1.05 -2.26
C CYS A 204 3.94 -0.15 -1.20
N ILE A 205 4.48 1.06 -1.08
CA ILE A 205 3.87 2.18 -0.39
C ILE A 205 3.33 3.15 -1.44
N GLY A 206 2.05 3.44 -1.35
CA GLY A 206 1.33 4.30 -2.27
C GLY A 206 0.14 4.97 -1.61
N GLN A 207 -0.74 5.56 -2.42
CA GLN A 207 -1.82 6.41 -1.95
C GLN A 207 -2.67 5.79 -0.81
N ARG A 208 -2.99 4.50 -0.87
CA ARG A 208 -3.97 3.88 0.04
C ARG A 208 -3.38 3.40 1.37
N ASN A 209 -2.06 3.21 1.46
CA ASN A 209 -1.40 2.71 2.67
C ASN A 209 -0.32 3.64 3.22
N HIS A 210 -0.07 4.79 2.59
CA HIS A 210 0.92 5.77 3.03
C HIS A 210 0.76 6.18 4.51
N CYS A 211 -0.47 6.48 4.96
CA CYS A 211 -0.71 6.83 6.37
C CYS A 211 -0.42 5.67 7.33
N GLN A 212 -0.76 4.43 6.95
CA GLN A 212 -0.49 3.25 7.77
C GLN A 212 1.02 3.03 7.92
N PHE A 213 1.78 3.26 6.84
CA PHE A 213 3.23 3.20 6.85
C PHE A 213 3.86 4.23 7.78
N TRP A 214 3.35 5.47 7.79
CA TRP A 214 3.82 6.49 8.74
C TRP A 214 3.56 6.13 10.20
N TRP A 215 2.36 5.63 10.52
CA TRP A 215 2.06 5.16 11.88
C TRP A 215 2.99 4.03 12.31
N TYR A 216 3.22 3.05 11.43
CA TYR A 216 4.18 1.98 11.65
C TYR A 216 5.58 2.52 11.99
N LEU A 217 6.09 3.47 11.20
CA LEU A 217 7.41 4.06 11.44
C LEU A 217 7.50 4.79 12.79
N CYS A 218 6.44 5.51 13.19
CA CYS A 218 6.39 6.19 14.47
C CYS A 218 6.39 5.19 15.65
N GLU A 219 5.58 4.15 15.56
CA GLU A 219 5.49 3.10 16.58
C GLU A 219 6.82 2.33 16.71
N GLU A 220 7.43 1.93 15.60
CA GLU A 220 8.74 1.27 15.57
C GLU A 220 9.83 2.15 16.19
N THR A 221 9.82 3.44 15.86
CA THR A 221 10.78 4.41 16.43
C THR A 221 10.59 4.53 17.94
N ALA A 222 9.36 4.56 18.43
CA ALA A 222 9.06 4.63 19.86
C ALA A 222 9.54 3.37 20.60
N VAL A 223 9.32 2.17 20.04
CA VAL A 223 9.84 0.90 20.58
C VAL A 223 11.36 0.89 20.62
N CYS A 224 12.02 1.34 19.55
CA CYS A 224 13.48 1.43 19.47
C CYS A 224 14.05 2.36 20.56
N ILE A 225 13.49 3.56 20.71
CA ILE A 225 13.93 4.54 21.71
C ILE A 225 13.75 3.98 23.12
N TRP A 226 12.58 3.38 23.41
CA TRP A 226 12.29 2.79 24.71
C TRP A 226 13.28 1.65 25.04
N THR A 227 13.50 0.74 24.08
CA THR A 227 14.45 -0.37 24.23
C THR A 227 15.86 0.14 24.48
N GLY A 228 16.30 1.17 23.73
CA GLY A 228 17.60 1.82 23.94
C GLY A 228 17.75 2.43 25.33
N PHE A 229 16.70 3.09 25.83
CA PHE A 229 16.69 3.63 27.19
C PHE A 229 16.80 2.52 28.25
N MET A 230 16.05 1.42 28.09
CA MET A 230 16.13 0.27 29.00
C MET A 230 17.53 -0.34 29.01
N TYR A 231 18.13 -0.54 27.82
CA TYR A 231 19.48 -1.09 27.69
C TYR A 231 20.56 -0.20 28.32
N ILE A 232 20.52 1.11 28.08
CA ILE A 232 21.44 2.07 28.72
C ILE A 232 21.27 2.06 30.25
N SER A 233 20.03 2.00 30.74
CA SER A 233 19.75 1.95 32.17
C SER A 233 20.32 0.67 32.81
N HIS A 234 20.16 -0.47 32.15
CA HIS A 234 20.72 -1.75 32.59
C HIS A 234 22.26 -1.69 32.64
N LEU A 235 22.90 -1.22 31.56
CA LEU A 235 24.37 -1.08 31.53
C LEU A 235 24.90 -0.19 32.66
N LYS A 236 24.22 0.93 32.95
CA LYS A 236 24.60 1.80 34.06
C LYS A 236 24.51 1.08 35.40
N ALA A 237 23.40 0.40 35.68
CA ALA A 237 23.20 -0.34 36.92
C ALA A 237 24.27 -1.44 37.11
N HIS A 238 24.55 -2.21 36.06
CA HIS A 238 25.57 -3.24 36.07
C HIS A 238 26.97 -2.68 36.33
N ILE A 239 27.38 -1.61 35.62
CA ILE A 239 28.68 -0.96 35.83
C ILE A 239 28.80 -0.46 37.28
N THR A 240 27.75 0.17 37.81
CA THR A 240 27.72 0.67 39.19
C THR A 240 27.83 -0.47 40.21
N SER A 241 27.10 -1.57 40.03
CA SER A 241 27.17 -2.75 40.92
C SER A 241 28.58 -3.32 40.97
N VAL A 242 29.17 -3.57 39.79
CA VAL A 242 30.53 -4.10 39.68
C VAL A 242 31.54 -3.18 40.34
N TRP A 243 31.37 -1.85 40.20
CA TRP A 243 32.26 -0.88 40.84
C TRP A 243 32.19 -0.96 42.38
N TYR A 244 31.00 -1.14 42.96
CA TYR A 244 30.85 -1.35 44.40
C TYR A 244 31.36 -2.71 44.88
N ASP A 245 31.36 -3.75 44.05
CA ASP A 245 31.91 -5.06 44.42
C ASP A 245 33.46 -5.04 44.47
N PHE A 246 34.10 -4.08 43.79
CA PHE A 246 35.55 -3.93 43.75
C PHE A 246 36.13 -3.00 44.82
N PHE A 247 35.33 -2.19 45.51
CA PHE A 247 35.77 -1.19 46.50
C PHE A 247 35.02 -1.31 47.83
#